data_AF-A0A8J7XHD9-F1
#
_entry.id   AF-A0A8J7XHD9-F1
#
_cell.length_a   1.000
_cell.length_b   1.000
_cell.length_c   1.000
_cell.angle_alpha   90.00
_cell.angle_beta   90.00
_cell.angle_gamma   90.00
#
_symmetry.space_group_name_H-M   'P 1'
#
loop_
_entity.id
_entity.type
_entity.pdbx_description
1 polymer ?
#
loop_
_entity_poly.entity_id
_entity_poly.type
_entity_poly.pdbx_seq_one_letter_code
_entity_poly.pdbx_strand_id
1 'polypeptide(L)'
;TSLLYEGTPEQITTIISGAGIRFGDNKGRYIVQAREKLMGEDAILSLPNLLVDDPKKARENVVDNIKGLGYKEASHFLRNIGYEGLAILDRHILRTLCEACVIDCYPSTIGKKTYMELEEKLGEYSQRLGIPLDALDMVMWSAKTGRVFK
;
A
#
# COMPACT_ATOMS: atom_id res chain seq x y z
N THR A 1 -13.09 -0.94 24.98
CA THR A 1 -12.63 -0.33 23.72
C THR A 1 -13.14 -1.16 22.56
N SER A 2 -14.34 -0.86 22.02
CA SER A 2 -14.93 -1.54 20.84
C SER A 2 -14.86 -0.68 19.56
N LEU A 3 -14.16 0.47 19.61
CA LEU A 3 -14.19 1.49 18.57
C LEU A 3 -13.85 0.97 17.16
N LEU A 4 -12.90 0.02 17.04
CA LEU A 4 -12.58 -0.56 15.74
C LEU A 4 -13.74 -1.40 15.19
N TYR A 5 -14.40 -2.19 16.04
CA TYR A 5 -15.44 -3.12 15.64
C TYR A 5 -16.83 -2.46 15.50
N GLU A 6 -17.12 -1.45 16.31
CA GLU A 6 -18.48 -0.89 16.44
C GLU A 6 -18.53 0.63 16.26
N GLY A 7 -17.38 1.30 16.26
CA GLY A 7 -17.32 2.76 16.22
C GLY A 7 -17.87 3.36 14.93
N THR A 8 -18.50 4.54 15.03
CA THR A 8 -18.98 5.30 13.87
C THR A 8 -17.84 6.06 13.18
N PRO A 9 -18.03 6.49 11.91
CA PRO A 9 -17.04 7.31 11.21
C PRO A 9 -16.62 8.56 11.99
N GLU A 10 -17.55 9.21 12.70
CA GLU A 10 -17.32 10.43 13.47
C GLU A 10 -16.46 10.14 14.70
N GLN A 11 -16.72 9.03 15.40
CA GLN A 11 -15.93 8.63 16.56
C GLN A 11 -14.50 8.28 16.16
N ILE A 12 -14.31 7.53 15.07
CA ILE A 12 -12.98 7.21 14.53
C ILE A 12 -12.27 8.49 14.06
N THR A 13 -12.98 9.36 13.33
CA THR A 13 -12.44 10.65 12.85
C THR A 13 -11.97 11.52 14.01
N THR A 14 -12.74 11.61 15.09
CA THR A 14 -12.38 12.38 16.28
C THR A 14 -11.04 11.93 16.86
N ILE A 15 -10.82 10.61 16.96
CA ILE A 15 -9.54 10.06 17.43
C ILE A 15 -8.40 10.35 16.45
N ILE A 16 -8.62 10.11 15.15
CA ILE A 16 -7.59 10.31 14.11
C ILE A 16 -7.17 11.79 14.03
N SER A 17 -8.14 12.69 13.96
CA SER A 17 -7.90 14.14 13.90
C SER A 17 -7.32 14.67 15.22
N GLY A 18 -7.79 14.16 16.36
CA GLY A 18 -7.25 14.50 17.69
C GLY A 18 -5.78 14.10 17.87
N ALA A 19 -5.33 13.05 17.17
CA ALA A 19 -3.92 12.63 17.12
C ALA A 19 -3.07 13.46 16.13
N GLY A 20 -3.63 14.50 15.49
CA GLY A 20 -2.92 15.34 14.53
C GLY A 20 -2.73 14.70 13.15
N ILE A 21 -3.44 13.61 12.85
CA ILE A 21 -3.34 12.93 11.55
C ILE A 21 -4.18 13.68 10.52
N ARG A 22 -3.55 14.10 9.42
CA ARG A 22 -4.25 14.76 8.30
C ARG A 22 -5.24 13.83 7.61
N PHE A 23 -6.26 14.44 7.01
CA PHE A 23 -7.34 13.75 6.28
C PHE A 23 -8.15 12.80 7.17
N GLY A 24 -8.36 13.18 8.43
CA GLY A 24 -9.08 12.37 9.42
C GLY A 24 -10.45 11.92 8.94
N ASP A 25 -11.25 12.83 8.38
CA ASP A 25 -12.61 12.55 7.92
C ASP A 25 -12.67 11.41 6.88
N ASN A 26 -11.80 11.49 5.86
CA ASN A 26 -11.72 10.46 4.83
C ASN A 26 -11.21 9.13 5.42
N LYS A 27 -10.21 9.17 6.29
CA LYS A 27 -9.66 7.97 6.94
C LYS A 27 -10.70 7.28 7.81
N GLY A 28 -11.43 8.02 8.64
CA GLY A 28 -12.49 7.48 9.49
C GLY A 28 -13.59 6.80 8.68
N ARG A 29 -14.06 7.46 7.61
CA ARG A 29 -15.05 6.87 6.69
C ARG A 29 -14.55 5.62 5.99
N TYR A 30 -13.31 5.62 5.49
CA TYR A 30 -12.75 4.46 4.78
C TYR A 30 -12.52 3.26 5.70
N ILE A 31 -12.11 3.49 6.96
CA ILE A 31 -11.96 2.43 7.96
C ILE A 31 -13.31 1.74 8.21
N VAL A 32 -14.37 2.52 8.45
CA VAL A 32 -15.71 1.95 8.69
C VAL A 32 -16.23 1.20 7.46
N GLN A 33 -16.08 1.77 6.27
CA GLN A 33 -16.50 1.11 5.03
C GLN A 33 -15.74 -0.20 4.77
N ALA A 34 -14.43 -0.21 5.01
CA ALA A 34 -13.62 -1.42 4.89
C ALA A 34 -14.08 -2.48 5.91
N ARG A 35 -14.33 -2.09 7.15
CA ARG A 35 -14.85 -2.98 8.20
C ARG A 35 -16.18 -3.60 7.81
N GLU A 36 -17.15 -2.78 7.41
CA GLU A 36 -18.50 -3.24 7.03
C GLU A 36 -18.45 -4.22 5.85
N LYS A 37 -17.59 -3.96 4.86
CA LYS A 37 -17.37 -4.88 3.75
C LYS A 37 -16.75 -6.21 4.19
N LEU A 38 -15.71 -6.15 5.03
CA LEU A 38 -14.95 -7.34 5.45
C LEU A 38 -15.68 -8.19 6.50
N MET A 39 -16.57 -7.59 7.29
CA MET A 39 -17.36 -8.26 8.34
C MET A 39 -18.80 -8.54 7.91
N GLY A 40 -19.22 -8.06 6.74
CA GLY A 40 -20.55 -8.29 6.19
C GLY A 40 -20.75 -9.72 5.68
N GLU A 41 -21.99 -10.02 5.28
CA GLU A 41 -22.37 -11.34 4.76
C GLU A 41 -21.98 -11.56 3.29
N ASP A 42 -21.42 -10.54 2.62
CA ASP A 42 -20.97 -10.66 1.24
C ASP A 42 -19.72 -11.54 1.15
N ALA A 43 -19.93 -12.82 0.86
CA ALA A 43 -18.88 -13.82 0.74
C ALA A 43 -17.79 -13.39 -0.27
N ILE A 44 -18.12 -12.63 -1.32
CA ILE A 44 -17.16 -12.18 -2.35
C ILE A 44 -16.09 -11.26 -1.74
N LEU A 45 -16.46 -10.47 -0.74
CA LEU A 45 -15.59 -9.51 -0.08
C LEU A 45 -14.92 -10.06 1.20
N SER A 46 -15.08 -11.36 1.46
CA SER A 46 -14.40 -12.02 2.58
C SER A 46 -12.88 -12.03 2.37
N LEU A 47 -12.14 -12.01 3.48
CA LEU A 47 -10.67 -12.04 3.46
C LEU A 47 -10.09 -13.19 2.61
N PRO A 48 -10.61 -14.43 2.64
CA PRO A 48 -10.09 -15.51 1.78
C PRO A 48 -10.22 -15.24 0.28
N ASN A 49 -11.27 -14.53 -0.14
CA ASN A 49 -11.47 -14.20 -1.55
C ASN A 49 -10.62 -13.00 -2.01
N LEU A 50 -10.33 -12.08 -1.09
CA LEU A 50 -9.40 -10.97 -1.35
C LEU A 50 -7.94 -11.46 -1.35
N LEU A 51 -7.57 -12.28 -0.36
CA LEU A 51 -6.21 -12.73 -0.07
C LEU A 51 -5.95 -14.11 -0.67
N VAL A 52 -5.97 -14.18 -2.01
CA VAL A 52 -5.58 -15.38 -2.76
C VAL A 52 -4.06 -15.56 -2.77
N ASP A 53 -3.56 -16.75 -3.09
CA ASP A 53 -2.12 -17.05 -3.03
C ASP A 53 -1.25 -16.20 -3.96
N ASP A 54 -1.78 -15.83 -5.14
CA ASP A 54 -1.06 -14.96 -6.08
C ASP A 54 -1.01 -13.51 -5.55
N PRO A 55 0.18 -12.96 -5.21
CA PRO A 55 0.31 -11.63 -4.64
C PRO A 55 -0.23 -10.52 -5.53
N LYS A 56 -0.01 -10.63 -6.86
CA LYS A 56 -0.46 -9.61 -7.82
C LYS A 56 -1.97 -9.63 -7.92
N LYS A 57 -2.57 -10.83 -7.97
CA LYS A 57 -4.03 -10.97 -7.99
C LYS A 57 -4.66 -10.52 -6.67
N ALA A 58 -4.08 -10.87 -5.53
CA ALA A 58 -4.52 -10.39 -4.22
C ALA A 58 -4.48 -8.85 -4.16
N ARG A 59 -3.44 -8.22 -4.73
CA ARG A 59 -3.36 -6.76 -4.83
C ARG A 59 -4.50 -6.16 -5.66
N GLU A 60 -4.76 -6.71 -6.84
CA GLU A 60 -5.88 -6.26 -7.68
C GLU A 60 -7.21 -6.37 -6.93
N ASN A 61 -7.45 -7.51 -6.27
CA ASN A 61 -8.63 -7.72 -5.45
C ASN A 61 -8.76 -6.65 -4.36
N VAL A 62 -7.69 -6.31 -3.64
CA VAL A 62 -7.71 -5.27 -2.60
C VAL A 62 -7.99 -3.89 -3.19
N VAL A 63 -7.30 -3.52 -4.27
CA VAL A 63 -7.44 -2.20 -4.92
C VAL A 63 -8.86 -1.98 -5.45
N ASP A 64 -9.45 -3.00 -6.07
CA ASP A 64 -10.77 -2.89 -6.68
C ASP A 64 -11.90 -2.85 -5.64
N ASN A 65 -11.68 -3.45 -4.47
CA ASN A 65 -12.76 -3.66 -3.49
C ASN A 65 -12.68 -2.77 -2.24
N ILE A 66 -11.47 -2.36 -1.81
CA ILE A 66 -11.27 -1.61 -0.57
C ILE A 66 -10.97 -0.14 -0.86
N LYS A 67 -11.95 0.71 -0.60
CA LYS A 67 -11.84 2.15 -0.84
C LYS A 67 -10.73 2.76 0.02
N GLY A 68 -9.90 3.59 -0.61
CA GLY A 68 -8.79 4.26 0.06
C GLY A 68 -7.47 3.48 0.05
N LEU A 69 -7.46 2.25 -0.47
CA LEU A 69 -6.24 1.50 -0.75
C LEU A 69 -5.93 1.55 -2.25
N GLY A 70 -4.98 2.41 -2.63
CA GLY A 70 -4.39 2.37 -3.97
C GLY A 70 -3.33 1.28 -4.08
N TYR A 71 -2.69 1.17 -5.24
CA TYR A 71 -1.68 0.14 -5.50
C TYR A 71 -0.54 0.11 -4.49
N LYS A 72 -0.07 1.28 -4.05
CA LYS A 72 1.00 1.37 -3.04
C LYS A 72 0.49 0.89 -1.68
N GLU A 73 -0.66 1.39 -1.22
CA GLU A 73 -1.24 0.99 0.06
C GLU A 73 -1.60 -0.51 0.08
N ALA A 74 -2.12 -1.06 -1.02
CA ALA A 74 -2.45 -2.47 -1.15
C ALA A 74 -1.19 -3.34 -1.16
N SER A 75 -0.14 -2.96 -1.91
CA SER A 75 1.15 -3.66 -1.90
C SER A 75 1.78 -3.63 -0.50
N HIS A 76 1.73 -2.48 0.18
CA HIS A 76 2.25 -2.32 1.53
C HIS A 76 1.49 -3.16 2.55
N PHE A 77 0.15 -3.18 2.46
CA PHE A 77 -0.69 -4.05 3.28
C PHE A 77 -0.35 -5.53 3.09
N LEU A 78 -0.30 -6.00 1.84
CA LEU A 78 -0.01 -7.40 1.53
C LEU A 78 1.38 -7.82 2.01
N ARG A 79 2.40 -6.97 1.81
CA ARG A 79 3.74 -7.21 2.33
C ARG A 79 3.76 -7.33 3.86
N ASN A 80 2.99 -6.49 4.55
CA ASN A 80 2.90 -6.52 6.02
C ASN A 80 2.25 -7.79 6.58
N ILE A 81 1.48 -8.52 5.77
CA ILE A 81 0.87 -9.80 6.15
C ILE A 81 1.58 -11.02 5.55
N GLY A 82 2.73 -10.81 4.87
CA GLY A 82 3.63 -11.90 4.43
C GLY A 82 3.63 -12.21 2.94
N TYR A 83 2.96 -11.42 2.09
CA TYR A 83 3.11 -11.54 0.65
C TYR A 83 4.45 -10.96 0.18
N GLU A 84 5.05 -11.61 -0.82
CA GLU A 84 6.32 -11.21 -1.43
C GLU A 84 6.13 -10.91 -2.92
N GLY A 85 7.13 -10.28 -3.54
CA GLY A 85 7.15 -9.98 -4.97
C GLY A 85 6.27 -8.79 -5.38
N LEU A 86 5.94 -7.88 -4.45
CA LEU A 86 5.16 -6.67 -4.72
C LEU A 86 5.98 -5.42 -4.45
N ALA A 87 6.08 -4.52 -5.43
CA ALA A 87 6.73 -3.25 -5.24
C ALA A 87 5.88 -2.30 -4.41
N ILE A 88 6.51 -1.58 -3.47
CA ILE A 88 5.89 -0.47 -2.73
C ILE A 88 6.44 0.84 -3.30
N LEU A 89 5.76 1.37 -4.33
CA LEU A 89 6.20 2.57 -5.04
C LEU A 89 5.75 3.84 -4.32
N ASP A 90 6.56 4.30 -3.38
CA ASP A 90 6.35 5.58 -2.71
C ASP A 90 7.24 6.70 -3.26
N ARG A 91 7.08 7.92 -2.70
CA ARG A 91 7.85 9.08 -3.15
C ARG A 91 9.37 8.95 -2.98
N HIS A 92 9.83 8.13 -2.05
CA HIS A 92 11.25 7.93 -1.76
C HIS A 92 11.86 6.93 -2.74
N ILE A 93 11.15 5.83 -3.02
CA ILE A 93 11.53 4.84 -4.05
C ILE A 93 11.57 5.50 -5.42
N LEU A 94 10.53 6.23 -5.79
CA LEU A 94 10.48 6.95 -7.08
C LEU A 94 11.63 7.96 -7.22
N ARG A 95 11.96 8.66 -6.13
CA ARG A 95 13.13 9.55 -6.10
C ARG A 95 14.42 8.78 -6.32
N THR A 96 14.59 7.62 -5.70
CA THR A 96 15.78 6.78 -5.88
C THR A 96 15.88 6.28 -7.32
N LEU A 97 14.76 5.90 -7.94
CA LEU A 97 14.74 5.48 -9.35
C LEU A 97 15.13 6.63 -10.29
N CYS A 98 14.72 7.87 -10.02
CA CYS A 98 15.20 9.03 -10.76
C CYS A 98 16.71 9.26 -10.56
N GLU A 99 17.18 9.22 -9.31
CA GLU A 99 18.61 9.44 -8.97
C GLU A 99 19.52 8.37 -9.58
N ALA A 100 19.02 7.13 -9.70
CA ALA A 100 19.72 6.02 -10.34
C ALA A 100 19.55 5.97 -11.87
N CYS A 101 18.90 6.97 -12.47
CA CYS A 101 18.59 7.04 -13.91
C CYS A 101 17.82 5.80 -14.45
N VAL A 102 16.98 5.19 -13.61
CA VAL A 102 16.06 4.11 -14.02
C VAL A 102 14.79 4.68 -14.67
N ILE A 103 14.38 5.86 -14.21
CA ILE A 103 13.29 6.65 -14.82
C ILE A 103 13.76 8.07 -15.06
N ASP A 104 13.30 8.69 -16.15
CA ASP A 104 13.76 10.02 -16.56
C ASP A 104 13.23 11.12 -15.64
N CYS A 105 11.99 10.98 -15.16
CA CYS A 105 11.33 11.99 -14.36
C CYS A 105 10.28 11.40 -13.42
N TYR A 106 9.87 12.20 -12.44
CA TYR A 106 8.83 11.83 -11.49
C TYR A 106 7.45 11.87 -12.17
N PRO A 107 6.66 10.78 -12.14
CA PRO A 107 5.32 10.79 -12.72
C PRO A 107 4.41 11.73 -11.92
N SER A 108 3.69 12.63 -12.60
CA SER A 108 2.76 13.56 -11.96
C SER A 108 1.58 12.84 -11.28
N THR A 109 1.13 11.74 -11.87
CA THR A 109 0.08 10.86 -11.35
C THR A 109 0.48 9.41 -11.60
N ILE A 110 0.19 8.53 -10.63
CA ILE A 110 0.47 7.10 -10.74
C ILE A 110 -0.86 6.36 -10.85
N GLY A 111 -1.31 6.14 -12.09
CA GLY A 111 -2.40 5.23 -12.38
C GLY A 111 -1.93 3.78 -12.48
N LYS A 112 -2.86 2.84 -12.65
CA LYS A 112 -2.58 1.39 -12.79
C LYS A 112 -1.44 1.10 -13.77
N LYS A 113 -1.56 1.57 -15.02
CA LYS A 113 -0.57 1.33 -16.07
C LYS A 113 0.83 1.79 -15.65
N THR A 114 0.93 3.05 -15.20
CA THR A 114 2.18 3.62 -14.72
C THR A 114 2.75 2.87 -13.51
N TYR A 115 1.89 2.41 -12.60
CA TYR A 115 2.33 1.61 -11.45
C TYR A 115 2.98 0.30 -11.91
N MET A 116 2.37 -0.41 -12.85
CA MET A 116 2.91 -1.67 -13.38
C MET A 116 4.22 -1.46 -14.12
N GLU A 117 4.32 -0.43 -14.96
CA GLU A 117 5.56 -0.07 -15.67
C GLU A 117 6.70 0.25 -14.69
N LEU A 118 6.39 0.99 -13.62
CA LEU A 118 7.37 1.34 -12.59
C LEU A 118 7.77 0.13 -11.73
N GLU A 119 6.84 -0.77 -11.45
CA GLU A 119 7.11 -2.01 -10.72
C GLU A 119 8.04 -2.92 -11.53
N GLU A 120 7.81 -3.05 -12.84
CA GLU A 120 8.68 -3.81 -13.74
C GLU A 120 10.10 -3.24 -13.75
N LYS A 121 10.23 -1.92 -13.94
CA LYS A 121 11.53 -1.23 -13.88
C LYS A 121 12.24 -1.37 -12.54
N LEU A 122 11.50 -1.31 -11.43
CA LEU A 122 12.07 -1.54 -10.11
C LEU A 122 12.53 -2.99 -9.96
N GLY A 123 11.78 -3.96 -10.49
CA GLY A 123 12.15 -5.37 -10.52
C GLY A 123 13.44 -5.62 -11.29
N GLU A 124 13.58 -5.06 -12.49
CA GLU A 124 14.82 -5.11 -13.28
C GLU A 124 16.00 -4.48 -12.53
N TYR A 125 15.77 -3.33 -11.89
CA TYR A 125 16.78 -2.66 -11.09
C TYR A 125 17.19 -3.49 -9.86
N SER A 126 16.24 -4.15 -9.21
CA SER A 126 16.46 -5.09 -8.11
C SER A 126 17.38 -6.24 -8.53
N GLN A 127 17.10 -6.84 -9.69
CA GLN A 127 17.91 -7.93 -10.25
C GLN A 127 19.35 -7.46 -10.55
N ARG A 128 19.51 -6.26 -11.11
CA ARG A 128 20.84 -5.67 -11.37
C ARG A 128 21.66 -5.43 -10.11
N LEU A 129 21.00 -5.11 -8.98
CA LEU A 129 21.65 -4.91 -7.69
C LEU A 129 21.90 -6.22 -6.93
N GLY A 130 21.26 -7.33 -7.34
CA GLY A 130 21.29 -8.59 -6.59
C GLY A 130 20.56 -8.51 -5.25
N ILE A 131 19.65 -7.55 -5.09
CA ILE A 131 18.85 -7.34 -3.87
C ILE A 131 17.43 -7.82 -4.16
N PRO A 132 16.78 -8.61 -3.28
CA PRO A 132 15.37 -8.97 -3.43
C PRO A 132 14.45 -7.74 -3.45
N LEU A 133 13.41 -7.75 -4.28
CA LEU A 133 12.47 -6.62 -4.43
C LEU A 133 11.84 -6.22 -3.08
N ASP A 134 11.49 -7.22 -2.26
CA ASP A 134 10.88 -7.05 -0.95
C ASP A 134 11.82 -6.48 0.12
N ALA A 135 13.13 -6.51 -0.14
CA ALA A 135 14.14 -5.89 0.71
C ALA A 135 14.58 -4.52 0.17
N LEU A 136 14.34 -4.25 -1.11
CA LEU A 136 14.83 -3.06 -1.80
C LEU A 136 14.17 -1.79 -1.24
N ASP A 137 12.89 -1.84 -0.85
CA ASP A 137 12.21 -0.72 -0.20
C ASP A 137 12.93 -0.31 1.11
N MET A 138 13.23 -1.29 1.96
CA MET A 138 13.93 -1.09 3.22
C MET A 138 15.35 -0.58 3.02
N VAL A 139 16.09 -1.14 2.06
CA VAL A 139 17.46 -0.70 1.75
C VAL A 139 17.47 0.73 1.25
N MET A 140 16.61 1.07 0.29
CA MET A 140 16.52 2.43 -0.26
C MET A 140 16.07 3.44 0.80
N TRP A 141 15.14 3.05 1.69
CA TRP A 141 14.69 3.89 2.79
C TRP A 141 15.80 4.14 3.82
N SER A 142 16.52 3.08 4.20
CA SER A 142 17.64 3.13 5.12
C SER A 142 18.77 4.01 4.59
N ALA A 143 19.13 3.86 3.31
CA ALA A 143 20.15 4.68 2.67
C ALA A 143 19.83 6.18 2.71
N LYS A 144 18.55 6.56 2.67
CA LYS A 144 18.12 7.97 2.70
C LYS A 144 17.92 8.54 4.10
N THR A 145 17.49 7.73 5.06
CA THR A 145 17.06 8.22 6.37
C THR A 145 17.96 7.78 7.53
N GLY A 146 18.88 6.84 7.29
CA GLY A 146 19.67 6.20 8.33
C GLY A 146 18.84 5.32 9.28
N ARG A 147 17.58 5.04 8.96
CA ARG A 147 16.64 4.27 9.79
C ARG A 147 15.90 3.24 8.94
N VAL A 148 15.55 2.11 9.53
CA VAL A 148 14.64 1.13 8.92
C VAL A 148 13.25 1.35 9.52
N PHE A 149 12.24 1.53 8.67
CA PHE A 149 10.84 1.69 9.08
C PHE A 149 9.97 0.63 8.40
N LYS A 150 8.79 0.34 8.95
CA LYS A 150 7.81 -0.60 8.37
C LYS A 150 6.49 0.09 8.10
#